data_AF-A0A2E9CPF8-F1
#
_entry.id   AF-A0A2E9CPF8-F1
#
_cell.length_a   1.000
_cell.length_b   1.000
_cell.length_c   1.000
_cell.angle_alpha   90.00
_cell.angle_beta   90.00
_cell.angle_gamma   90.00
#
_symmetry.space_group_name_H-M   'P 1'
#
loop_
_entity.id
_entity.type
_entity.pdbx_description
1 polymer ?
#
loop_
_entity_poly.entity_id
_entity_poly.type
_entity_poly.pdbx_seq_one_letter_code
_entity_poly.pdbx_strand_id
1 'polypeptide(L)'
;MKTFVKILGLASLVALAACDSAKENQVENAYENKADAIDNQADNMEAMADNLTGSAENAAENAADALENKADATREAGDKAEDAVEKHQ
;
A
#
# COMPACT_ATOMS: atom_id res chain seq x y z
N MET A 1 0.44 22.30 12.71
CA MET A 1 0.34 22.48 11.24
C MET A 1 1.48 21.75 10.55
N LYS A 2 1.31 20.50 10.14
CA LYS A 2 2.25 19.76 9.26
C LYS A 2 1.70 18.40 8.77
N THR A 3 0.58 17.93 9.33
CA THR A 3 -0.06 16.66 8.96
C THR A 3 -1.17 16.78 7.91
N PHE A 4 -1.72 17.98 7.66
CA PHE A 4 -2.84 18.16 6.71
C PHE A 4 -2.44 18.10 5.24
N VAL A 5 -1.15 18.23 4.89
CA VAL A 5 -0.71 18.33 3.49
C VAL A 5 -0.67 16.97 2.78
N LYS A 6 -0.64 15.85 3.51
CA LYS A 6 -0.62 14.51 2.86
C LYS A 6 -2.00 13.99 2.44
N ILE A 7 -3.08 14.56 2.97
CA ILE A 7 -4.47 14.19 2.62
C ILE A 7 -5.01 15.07 1.46
N LEU A 8 -4.36 16.21 1.21
CA LEU A 8 -4.79 17.20 0.22
C LEU A 8 -4.43 16.89 -1.24
N GLY A 9 -3.79 15.74 -1.51
CA GLY A 9 -3.58 15.27 -2.88
C GLY A 9 -4.86 14.74 -3.55
N LEU A 10 -5.85 14.33 -2.76
CA LEU A 10 -7.15 13.81 -3.22
C LEU A 10 -8.34 14.69 -2.82
N ALA A 11 -8.12 15.71 -1.99
CA ALA A 11 -9.17 16.62 -1.53
C ALA A 11 -9.57 17.66 -2.59
N SER A 12 -8.72 17.97 -3.59
CA SER A 12 -9.09 18.85 -4.70
C SER A 12 -10.17 18.25 -5.62
N LEU A 13 -10.42 16.94 -5.53
CA LEU A 13 -11.51 16.24 -6.21
C LEU A 13 -12.87 16.36 -5.46
N VAL A 14 -12.93 16.99 -4.29
CA VAL A 14 -14.17 17.15 -3.51
C VAL A 14 -15.16 18.14 -4.18
N ALA A 15 -14.73 18.88 -5.21
CA ALA A 15 -15.65 19.65 -6.05
C ALA A 15 -16.50 18.79 -7.00
N LEU A 16 -16.24 17.48 -7.08
CA LEU A 16 -16.93 16.55 -7.98
C LEU A 16 -17.76 15.53 -7.19
N ALA A 17 -18.73 16.02 -6.40
CA ALA A 17 -19.71 15.25 -5.62
C ALA A 17 -20.72 14.43 -6.48
N ALA A 18 -20.25 13.89 -7.61
CA ALA A 18 -21.03 13.08 -8.54
C ALA A 18 -20.23 11.89 -9.13
N CYS A 19 -19.00 11.65 -8.64
CA CYS A 19 -18.17 10.50 -9.00
C CYS A 19 -17.76 9.74 -7.74
N ASP A 20 -18.75 9.30 -6.98
CA ASP A 20 -18.56 8.64 -5.69
C ASP A 20 -17.93 7.23 -5.82
N SER A 21 -18.44 6.40 -6.72
CA SER A 21 -17.89 5.05 -6.96
C SER A 21 -16.53 5.04 -7.66
N ALA A 22 -16.24 6.05 -8.50
CA ALA A 22 -14.98 6.11 -9.24
C ALA A 22 -13.80 6.44 -8.32
N LYS A 23 -14.04 7.18 -7.23
CA LYS A 23 -13.01 7.63 -6.30
C LYS A 23 -12.63 6.54 -5.29
N GLU A 24 -13.63 5.83 -4.79
CA GLU A 24 -13.47 4.63 -3.97
C GLU A 24 -12.63 3.58 -4.70
N ASN A 25 -13.02 3.23 -5.92
CA ASN A 25 -12.26 2.34 -6.79
C ASN A 25 -10.83 2.85 -7.05
N GLN A 26 -10.62 4.16 -7.24
CA GLN A 26 -9.27 4.72 -7.43
C GLN A 26 -8.40 4.62 -6.18
N VAL A 27 -8.98 4.78 -4.99
CA VAL A 27 -8.28 4.63 -3.73
C VAL A 27 -7.90 3.17 -3.55
N GLU A 28 -8.86 2.26 -3.57
CA GLU A 28 -8.65 0.81 -3.45
C GLU A 28 -7.58 0.31 -4.44
N ASN A 29 -7.75 0.58 -5.73
CA ASN A 29 -6.77 0.20 -6.76
C ASN A 29 -5.38 0.80 -6.50
N ALA A 30 -5.27 2.04 -6.01
CA ALA A 30 -3.96 2.65 -5.77
C ALA A 30 -3.19 2.01 -4.60
N TYR A 31 -3.91 1.54 -3.58
CA TYR A 31 -3.33 0.83 -2.45
C TYR A 31 -3.04 -0.63 -2.79
N GLU A 32 -3.95 -1.32 -3.48
CA GLU A 32 -3.71 -2.68 -4.00
C GLU A 32 -2.50 -2.72 -4.93
N ASN A 33 -2.45 -1.86 -5.96
CA ASN A 33 -1.31 -1.82 -6.88
C ASN A 33 0.03 -1.55 -6.16
N LYS A 34 0.00 -0.80 -5.05
CA LYS A 34 1.20 -0.56 -4.23
C LYS A 34 1.56 -1.77 -3.38
N ALA A 35 0.58 -2.41 -2.75
CA ALA A 35 0.80 -3.61 -1.97
C ALA A 35 1.35 -4.72 -2.86
N ASP A 36 0.76 -4.93 -4.03
CA ASP A 36 1.22 -5.91 -5.01
C ASP A 36 2.64 -5.59 -5.51
N ALA A 37 2.98 -4.32 -5.72
CA ALA A 37 4.35 -3.94 -6.07
C ALA A 37 5.35 -4.24 -4.95
N ILE A 38 4.92 -4.19 -3.69
CA ILE A 38 5.75 -4.53 -2.52
C ILE A 38 5.86 -6.05 -2.38
N ASP A 39 4.78 -6.80 -2.57
CA ASP A 39 4.80 -8.27 -2.58
C ASP A 39 5.69 -8.80 -3.69
N ASN A 40 5.60 -8.26 -4.91
CA ASN A 40 6.52 -8.62 -5.99
C ASN A 40 7.99 -8.35 -5.63
N GLN A 41 8.27 -7.34 -4.78
CA GLN A 41 9.62 -7.09 -4.27
C GLN A 41 10.00 -8.11 -3.19
N ALA A 42 9.07 -8.51 -2.33
CA ALA A 42 9.26 -9.53 -1.31
C ALA A 42 9.56 -10.89 -1.96
N ASP A 43 8.74 -11.33 -2.92
CA ASP A 43 8.92 -12.56 -3.69
C ASP A 43 10.30 -12.61 -4.37
N ASN A 44 10.72 -11.49 -4.96
CA ASN A 44 12.03 -11.41 -5.61
C ASN A 44 13.18 -11.43 -4.58
N MET A 45 12.94 -10.93 -3.36
CA MET A 45 13.89 -10.98 -2.25
C MET A 45 13.99 -12.41 -1.69
N GLU A 46 12.87 -13.13 -1.53
CA GLU A 46 12.85 -14.55 -1.15
C GLU A 46 13.57 -15.41 -2.19
N ALA A 47 13.27 -15.20 -3.47
CA ALA A 47 13.96 -15.92 -4.55
C ALA A 47 15.49 -15.64 -4.55
N MET A 48 15.91 -14.43 -4.13
CA MET A 48 17.32 -14.14 -3.90
C MET A 48 17.85 -14.82 -2.63
N ALA A 49 17.07 -14.87 -1.55
CA ALA A 49 17.42 -15.55 -0.30
C ALA A 49 17.70 -17.04 -0.52
N ASP A 50 16.87 -17.72 -1.33
CA ASP A 50 17.04 -19.12 -1.74
C ASP A 50 18.37 -19.39 -2.45
N ASN A 51 18.95 -18.38 -3.11
CA ASN A 51 20.25 -18.47 -3.78
C ASN A 51 21.42 -18.07 -2.88
N LEU A 52 21.15 -17.55 -1.67
CA LEU A 52 22.14 -17.18 -0.68
C LEU A 52 22.28 -18.30 0.36
N THR A 53 23.31 -18.21 1.22
CA THR A 53 23.50 -19.16 2.32
C THR A 53 23.92 -18.44 3.59
N GLY A 54 23.43 -18.90 4.74
CA GLY A 54 23.92 -18.48 6.05
C GLY A 54 23.46 -17.07 6.42
N SER A 55 24.37 -16.17 6.81
CA SER A 55 23.98 -14.83 7.29
C SER A 55 23.36 -13.95 6.20
N ALA A 56 23.66 -14.21 4.93
CA ALA A 56 23.10 -13.47 3.79
C ALA A 56 21.66 -13.91 3.48
N GLU A 57 21.38 -15.21 3.60
CA GLU A 57 20.04 -15.81 3.50
C GLU A 57 19.13 -15.23 4.59
N ASN A 58 19.54 -15.32 5.86
CA ASN A 58 18.78 -14.73 6.97
C ASN A 58 18.51 -13.23 6.78
N ALA A 59 19.48 -12.46 6.27
CA ALA A 59 19.29 -11.02 6.06
C ALA A 59 18.29 -10.74 4.92
N ALA A 60 18.28 -11.58 3.88
CA ALA A 60 17.34 -11.48 2.77
C ALA A 60 15.92 -11.91 3.19
N GLU A 61 15.76 -13.00 3.93
CA GLU A 61 14.48 -13.41 4.53
C GLU A 61 13.90 -12.31 5.42
N ASN A 62 14.70 -11.76 6.35
CA ASN A 62 14.24 -10.64 7.20
C ASN A 62 13.83 -9.40 6.38
N ALA A 63 14.44 -9.18 5.22
CA ALA A 63 14.07 -8.09 4.34
C ALA A 63 12.78 -8.38 3.57
N ALA A 64 12.56 -9.64 3.17
CA ALA A 64 11.31 -10.11 2.57
C ALA A 64 10.15 -9.98 3.56
N ASP A 65 10.31 -10.49 4.79
CA ASP A 65 9.34 -10.34 5.87
C ASP A 65 8.97 -8.86 6.11
N ALA A 66 9.97 -7.97 6.11
CA ALA A 66 9.75 -6.55 6.29
C ALA A 66 8.97 -5.90 5.13
N LEU A 67 9.10 -6.45 3.92
CA LEU A 67 8.33 -6.03 2.75
C LEU A 67 6.89 -6.56 2.82
N GLU A 68 6.67 -7.83 3.15
CA GLU A 68 5.32 -8.38 3.37
C GLU A 68 4.55 -7.59 4.44
N ASN A 69 5.17 -7.37 5.60
CA ASN A 69 4.56 -6.56 6.67
C ASN A 69 4.19 -5.15 6.19
N LYS A 70 4.95 -4.58 5.26
CA LYS A 70 4.67 -3.27 4.68
C LYS A 70 3.56 -3.34 3.62
N ALA A 71 3.48 -4.41 2.85
CA ALA A 71 2.38 -4.65 1.93
C ALA A 71 1.06 -4.77 2.70
N ASP A 72 1.03 -5.55 3.77
CA ASP A 72 -0.13 -5.69 4.66
C ASP A 72 -0.55 -4.34 5.27
N ALA A 73 0.40 -3.59 5.82
CA ALA A 73 0.12 -2.25 6.33
C ALA A 73 -0.37 -1.28 5.24
N THR A 74 0.02 -1.51 3.99
CA THR A 74 -0.44 -0.73 2.84
C THR A 74 -1.87 -1.10 2.46
N ARG A 75 -2.22 -2.39 2.47
CA ARG A 75 -3.60 -2.87 2.27
C ARG A 75 -4.52 -2.34 3.37
N GLU A 76 -4.15 -2.51 4.63
CA GLU A 76 -4.94 -2.02 5.76
C GLU A 76 -5.12 -0.49 5.75
N ALA A 77 -4.12 0.26 5.25
CA ALA A 77 -4.24 1.70 5.04
C ALA A 77 -5.16 2.06 3.87
N GLY A 78 -5.23 1.20 2.84
CA GLY A 78 -6.18 1.28 1.73
C GLY A 78 -7.60 1.07 2.22
N ASP A 79 -7.86 -0.01 2.96
CA ASP A 79 -9.17 -0.34 3.54
C ASP A 79 -9.67 0.83 4.41
N LYS A 80 -8.81 1.38 5.27
CA LYS A 80 -9.16 2.55 6.10
C LYS A 80 -9.46 3.81 5.28
N ALA A 81 -8.78 3.98 4.15
CA ALA A 81 -9.00 5.12 3.26
C ALA A 81 -10.29 4.96 2.47
N GLU A 82 -10.61 3.75 2.02
CA GLU A 82 -11.89 3.37 1.42
C GLU A 82 -13.04 3.61 2.40
N ASP A 83 -12.95 3.05 3.61
CA ASP A 83 -13.89 3.25 4.73
C ASP A 83 -14.17 4.73 5.02
N ALA A 84 -13.15 5.58 4.89
CA ALA A 84 -13.28 7.01 5.12
C ALA A 84 -13.94 7.72 3.94
N VAL A 85 -13.73 7.24 2.72
CA VAL A 85 -14.43 7.72 1.53
C VAL A 85 -15.90 7.30 1.59
N GLU A 86 -16.18 6.03 1.88
CA GLU A 86 -17.55 5.48 2.00
C GLU A 86 -18.36 6.21 3.08
N LYS A 87 -17.80 6.43 4.27
CA LYS A 87 -18.48 7.16 5.37
C LYS A 87 -18.75 8.64 5.07
N HIS A 88 -18.15 9.20 4.01
CA HIS A 88 -18.32 10.58 3.59
C HIS A 88 -19.15 10.74 2.30
N GLN A 89 -19.64 9.64 1.71
CA GLN A 89 -20.67 9.64 0.65
C GLN A 89 -22.08 9.73 1.25
#